data_AF-A0A948ALQ5-F1
#
_entry.id   AF-A0A948ALQ5-F1
#
_cell.length_a   1.000
_cell.length_b   1.000
_cell.length_c   1.000
_cell.angle_alpha   90.00
_cell.angle_beta   90.00
_cell.angle_gamma   90.00
#
_symmetry.space_group_name_H-M   'P 1'
#
loop_
_entity.id
_entity.type
_entity.pdbx_description
1 polymer ?
#
loop_
_entity_poly.entity_id
_entity_poly.type
_entity_poly.pdbx_seq_one_letter_code
_entity_poly.pdbx_strand_id
1 'polypeptide(L)'
;MRLQHYGNRILALMLLLMHAAFVWGQDELWGQAVVLAHYGVFLLWQPFFSGQQRLAWHRTLGVLLVGVALAGLHNVWVATLWSVMLAGLLGAVAVTLPSMRERLGLWAAVLYLLLLLFVWLLPQGYGLPVRHISQVAFWRDSLLLLPLAVVLFPTPRISRGGSAVDLLYALMFVLIIGVLALGSYVAMHLRQSDYASSLLLSMSTLAATLLLFAWLWEPRGGSSGLRNMFSRYVLSLGLPLEEWLKQLSDAAEQQPEPDVFLRSAMTGFTHLPWSTGVTWRTPASSGSLGEKSKHAASFTHLEVEVTFYTESSVNPAFALHLRLLTEIIGYFYAAKTRERAMRANAYSQAIFETGSRLTHDVKNLLQSLKTLCSAAEHSR
;
A
#
# COMPACT_ATOMS: atom_id res chain seq x y z
N MET A 1 1.95 8.10 -33.29
CA MET A 1 1.23 9.33 -32.88
C MET A 1 -0.29 9.29 -33.14
N ARG A 2 -0.83 8.47 -34.07
CA ARG A 2 -2.29 8.44 -34.37
C ARG A 2 -3.16 7.53 -33.48
N LEU A 3 -2.60 6.54 -32.77
CA LEU A 3 -3.37 5.57 -32.00
C LEU A 3 -4.07 6.15 -30.75
N GLN A 4 -3.55 7.21 -30.13
CA GLN A 4 -4.13 7.79 -28.91
C GLN A 4 -5.53 8.41 -29.11
N HIS A 5 -5.93 8.72 -30.34
CA HIS A 5 -7.25 9.28 -30.64
C HIS A 5 -8.35 8.21 -30.76
N TYR A 6 -7.99 6.93 -30.73
CA TYR A 6 -8.94 5.82 -30.90
C TYR A 6 -9.31 5.13 -29.58
N GLY A 7 -8.76 5.55 -28.43
CA GLY A 7 -8.99 4.88 -27.15
C GLY A 7 -10.47 4.75 -26.77
N ASN A 8 -11.27 5.82 -26.96
CA ASN A 8 -12.72 5.76 -26.69
C ASN A 8 -13.47 4.90 -27.70
N ARG A 9 -13.00 4.80 -28.95
CA ARG A 9 -13.62 3.94 -29.98
C ARG A 9 -13.36 2.46 -29.69
N ILE A 10 -12.15 2.13 -29.24
CA ILE A 10 -11.78 0.78 -28.80
C ILE A 10 -12.56 0.43 -27.53
N LEU A 11 -12.71 1.36 -26.59
CA LEU A 11 -13.55 1.18 -25.40
C LEU A 11 -15.01 0.92 -25.78
N ALA A 12 -15.59 1.72 -26.67
CA ALA A 12 -16.95 1.52 -27.15
C ALA A 12 -17.11 0.16 -27.84
N LEU A 13 -16.19 -0.21 -28.74
CA LEU A 13 -16.17 -1.54 -29.38
C LEU A 13 -16.12 -2.66 -28.33
N MET A 14 -15.27 -2.52 -27.32
CA MET A 14 -15.13 -3.49 -26.24
C MET A 14 -16.45 -3.66 -25.47
N LEU A 15 -17.14 -2.57 -25.12
CA LEU A 15 -18.42 -2.62 -24.42
C LEU A 15 -19.55 -3.18 -25.28
N LEU A 16 -19.56 -2.87 -26.58
CA LEU A 16 -20.53 -3.42 -27.55
C LEU A 16 -20.35 -4.93 -27.73
N LEU A 17 -19.11 -5.41 -27.87
CA LEU A 17 -18.82 -6.85 -27.93
C LEU A 17 -19.25 -7.53 -26.62
N MET A 18 -19.03 -6.88 -25.48
CA MET A 18 -19.48 -7.42 -24.19
C MET A 18 -21.01 -7.50 -24.11
N HIS A 19 -21.73 -6.50 -24.63
CA HIS A 19 -23.18 -6.54 -24.72
C HIS A 19 -23.63 -7.72 -25.59
N ALA A 20 -23.11 -7.82 -26.81
CA ALA A 20 -23.50 -8.88 -27.75
C ALA A 20 -23.23 -10.27 -27.17
N ALA A 21 -22.09 -10.47 -26.50
CA ALA A 21 -21.75 -11.72 -25.84
C ALA A 21 -22.66 -12.06 -24.65
N PHE A 22 -22.80 -11.13 -23.69
CA PHE A 22 -23.48 -11.40 -22.42
C PHE A 22 -24.99 -11.15 -22.46
N VAL A 23 -25.54 -10.60 -23.54
CA VAL A 23 -26.97 -10.30 -23.61
C VAL A 23 -27.64 -11.11 -24.70
N TRP A 24 -27.04 -11.17 -25.89
CA TRP A 24 -27.63 -11.84 -27.05
C TRP A 24 -27.06 -13.25 -27.26
N GLY A 25 -25.77 -13.45 -27.06
CA GLY A 25 -25.08 -14.73 -27.31
C GLY A 25 -24.99 -15.65 -26.10
N GLN A 26 -25.77 -15.42 -25.04
CA GLN A 26 -25.77 -16.35 -23.91
C GLN A 26 -26.34 -17.71 -24.36
N ASP A 27 -25.69 -18.79 -23.95
CA ASP A 27 -25.96 -20.18 -24.33
C ASP A 27 -25.67 -20.53 -25.81
N GLU A 28 -25.12 -19.60 -26.60
CA GLU A 28 -24.81 -19.80 -28.01
C GLU A 28 -23.30 -19.84 -28.31
N LEU A 29 -22.89 -20.68 -29.28
CA LEU A 29 -21.47 -20.86 -29.66
C LEU A 29 -20.84 -19.58 -30.22
N TRP A 30 -21.60 -18.78 -30.97
CA TRP A 30 -21.09 -17.50 -31.48
C TRP A 30 -20.87 -16.49 -30.36
N GLY A 31 -21.66 -16.55 -29.27
CA GLY A 31 -21.46 -15.72 -28.08
C GLY A 31 -20.09 -15.95 -27.46
N GLN A 32 -19.62 -17.21 -27.40
CA GLN A 32 -18.28 -17.55 -26.93
C GLN A 32 -17.18 -16.94 -27.82
N ALA A 33 -17.35 -16.98 -29.14
CA ALA A 33 -16.43 -16.33 -30.07
C ALA A 33 -16.37 -14.80 -29.85
N VAL A 34 -17.52 -14.18 -29.56
CA VAL A 34 -17.60 -12.74 -29.24
C VAL A 34 -16.94 -12.42 -27.88
N VAL A 35 -17.04 -13.30 -26.87
CA VAL A 35 -16.30 -13.17 -25.60
C VAL A 35 -14.79 -13.17 -25.85
N LEU A 36 -14.29 -14.09 -26.67
CA LEU A 36 -12.87 -14.13 -27.04
C LEU A 36 -12.44 -12.86 -27.78
N ALA A 37 -13.28 -12.38 -28.70
CA ALA A 37 -13.04 -11.10 -29.38
C ALA A 37 -13.00 -9.93 -28.40
N HIS A 38 -13.89 -9.90 -27.40
CA HIS A 38 -13.89 -8.90 -26.32
C HIS A 38 -12.57 -8.90 -25.55
N TYR A 39 -12.06 -10.07 -25.12
CA TYR A 39 -10.76 -10.17 -24.45
C TYR A 39 -9.59 -9.71 -25.33
N GLY A 40 -9.63 -10.02 -26.63
CA GLY A 40 -8.65 -9.52 -27.60
C GLY A 40 -8.66 -7.99 -27.70
N VAL A 41 -9.85 -7.38 -27.78
CA VAL A 41 -10.02 -5.92 -27.82
C VAL A 41 -9.60 -5.28 -26.49
N PHE A 42 -9.86 -5.93 -25.35
CA PHE A 42 -9.40 -5.48 -24.04
C PHE A 42 -7.86 -5.42 -23.96
N LEU A 43 -7.16 -6.43 -24.50
CA LEU A 43 -5.70 -6.42 -24.61
C LEU A 43 -5.18 -5.31 -25.52
N LEU A 44 -5.89 -4.99 -26.60
CA LEU A 44 -5.56 -3.84 -27.45
C LEU A 44 -5.82 -2.51 -26.75
N TRP A 45 -6.76 -2.47 -25.80
CA TRP A 45 -7.09 -1.28 -25.02
C TRP A 45 -6.12 -1.00 -23.86
N GLN A 46 -5.55 -2.04 -23.23
CA GLN A 46 -4.64 -1.93 -22.08
C GLN A 46 -3.41 -0.99 -22.24
N PRO A 47 -2.72 -0.91 -23.40
CA PRO A 47 -1.56 -0.04 -23.60
C PRO A 47 -1.91 1.45 -23.55
N PHE A 48 -3.17 1.81 -23.79
CA PHE A 48 -3.64 3.19 -23.71
C PHE A 48 -3.73 3.71 -22.27
N PHE A 49 -3.86 2.80 -21.30
CA PHE A 49 -4.01 3.11 -19.87
C PHE A 49 -2.70 2.97 -19.09
N SER A 50 -1.88 1.98 -19.40
CA SER A 50 -0.67 1.68 -18.62
C SER A 50 0.54 2.58 -18.96
N GLY A 51 0.47 3.39 -20.03
CA GLY A 51 1.59 4.21 -20.50
C GLY A 51 2.81 3.42 -21.00
N GLN A 52 2.82 2.09 -20.82
CA GLN A 52 3.87 1.18 -21.25
C GLN A 52 3.57 0.69 -22.66
N GLN A 53 4.40 1.12 -23.62
CA GLN A 53 4.28 0.73 -25.03
C GLN A 53 4.66 -0.73 -25.31
N ARG A 54 5.17 -1.47 -24.32
CA ARG A 54 5.52 -2.89 -24.46
C ARG A 54 5.01 -3.65 -23.24
N LEU A 55 3.87 -4.31 -23.39
CA LEU A 55 3.51 -5.38 -22.47
C LEU A 55 4.49 -6.53 -22.66
N ALA A 56 5.07 -7.02 -21.57
CA ALA A 56 5.87 -8.23 -21.61
C ALA A 56 4.99 -9.41 -22.07
N TRP A 57 5.44 -10.17 -23.07
CA TRP A 57 4.67 -11.25 -23.73
C TRP A 57 4.07 -12.27 -22.75
N HIS A 58 4.74 -12.50 -21.62
CA HIS A 58 4.28 -13.36 -20.53
C HIS A 58 2.98 -12.85 -19.87
N ARG A 59 2.80 -11.52 -19.74
CA ARG A 59 1.61 -10.92 -19.15
C ARG A 59 0.42 -10.93 -20.12
N THR A 60 0.66 -10.69 -21.42
CA THR A 60 -0.39 -10.85 -22.44
C THR A 60 -0.86 -12.29 -22.52
N LEU A 61 0.06 -13.26 -22.53
CA LEU A 61 -0.28 -14.68 -22.52
C LEU A 61 -1.08 -15.07 -21.27
N GLY A 62 -0.68 -14.60 -20.08
CA GLY A 62 -1.41 -14.87 -18.85
C GLY A 62 -2.86 -14.34 -18.88
N VAL A 63 -3.07 -13.10 -19.31
CA VAL A 63 -4.42 -12.52 -19.44
C VAL A 63 -5.24 -13.25 -20.50
N LEU A 64 -4.61 -13.66 -21.61
CA LEU A 64 -5.28 -14.38 -22.69
C LEU A 64 -5.68 -15.80 -22.27
N LEU A 65 -4.80 -16.52 -21.55
CA LEU A 65 -5.09 -17.83 -20.96
C LEU A 65 -6.24 -17.74 -19.94
N VAL A 66 -6.20 -16.75 -19.05
CA VAL A 66 -7.29 -16.51 -18.08
C VAL A 66 -8.57 -16.14 -18.81
N GLY A 67 -8.52 -15.27 -19.84
CA GLY A 67 -9.68 -14.91 -20.65
C GLY A 67 -10.30 -16.11 -21.38
N VAL A 68 -9.47 -16.99 -21.96
CA VAL A 68 -9.93 -18.23 -22.62
C VAL A 68 -10.53 -19.19 -21.60
N ALA A 69 -9.89 -19.37 -20.44
CA ALA A 69 -10.41 -20.22 -19.37
C ALA A 69 -11.75 -19.71 -18.85
N LEU A 70 -11.89 -18.40 -18.64
CA LEU A 70 -13.14 -17.75 -18.22
C LEU A 70 -14.22 -17.85 -19.30
N ALA A 71 -13.87 -17.70 -20.58
CA ALA A 71 -14.80 -17.86 -21.71
C ALA A 71 -15.37 -19.29 -21.80
N GLY A 72 -14.56 -20.30 -21.45
CA GLY A 72 -14.98 -21.71 -21.44
C GLY A 72 -15.93 -22.07 -20.30
N LEU A 73 -15.98 -21.29 -19.21
CA LEU A 73 -16.79 -21.60 -18.03
C LEU A 73 -18.29 -21.26 -18.20
N HIS A 74 -18.69 -20.62 -19.30
CA HIS A 74 -20.06 -20.28 -19.69
C HIS A 74 -21.04 -20.02 -18.52
N ASN A 75 -20.62 -19.16 -17.58
CA ASN A 75 -21.35 -18.94 -16.33
C ASN A 75 -21.64 -17.45 -16.15
N VAL A 76 -22.89 -17.11 -15.85
CA VAL A 76 -23.33 -15.74 -15.55
C VAL A 76 -22.48 -15.11 -14.45
N TRP A 77 -22.07 -15.88 -13.43
CA TRP A 77 -21.21 -15.40 -12.34
C TRP A 77 -19.81 -14.98 -12.81
N VAL A 78 -19.27 -15.65 -13.83
CA VAL A 78 -17.99 -15.27 -14.43
C VAL A 78 -18.14 -13.93 -15.17
N ALA A 79 -19.23 -13.76 -15.91
CA ALA A 79 -19.55 -12.49 -16.57
C ALA A 79 -19.78 -11.36 -15.55
N THR A 80 -20.43 -11.66 -14.42
CA THR A 80 -20.67 -10.73 -13.30
C THR A 80 -19.33 -10.30 -12.70
N LEU A 81 -18.47 -11.25 -12.33
CA LEU A 81 -17.15 -10.98 -11.77
C LEU A 81 -16.30 -10.13 -12.73
N TRP A 82 -16.28 -10.49 -14.01
CA TRP A 82 -15.57 -9.73 -15.04
C TRP A 82 -16.10 -8.30 -15.16
N SER A 83 -17.42 -8.12 -15.19
CA SER A 83 -18.07 -6.80 -15.27
C SER A 83 -17.77 -5.94 -14.04
N VAL A 84 -17.76 -6.52 -12.84
CA VAL A 84 -17.39 -5.83 -11.59
C VAL A 84 -15.93 -5.37 -11.64
N MET A 85 -15.01 -6.24 -12.06
CA MET A 85 -13.60 -5.90 -12.15
C MET A 85 -13.35 -4.79 -13.19
N LEU A 86 -14.00 -4.88 -14.35
CA LEU A 86 -13.88 -3.89 -15.41
C LEU A 86 -14.50 -2.54 -15.00
N ALA A 87 -15.64 -2.54 -14.31
CA ALA A 87 -16.25 -1.34 -13.73
C ALA A 87 -15.36 -0.69 -12.66
N GLY A 88 -14.72 -1.48 -11.80
CA GLY A 88 -13.78 -0.99 -10.80
C GLY A 88 -12.53 -0.36 -11.42
N LEU A 89 -11.96 -1.00 -12.45
CA LEU A 89 -10.81 -0.48 -13.18
C LEU A 89 -11.13 0.86 -13.87
N LEU A 90 -12.24 0.90 -14.63
CA LEU A 90 -12.68 2.11 -15.34
C LEU A 90 -13.09 3.22 -14.36
N GLY A 91 -13.74 2.88 -13.25
CA GLY A 91 -14.13 3.81 -12.19
C GLY A 91 -12.93 4.48 -11.52
N ALA A 92 -11.90 3.70 -11.19
CA ALA A 92 -10.66 4.23 -10.60
C ALA A 92 -9.98 5.27 -11.51
N VAL A 93 -9.91 4.97 -12.81
CA VAL A 93 -9.30 5.91 -13.76
C VAL A 93 -10.20 7.10 -14.03
N ALA A 94 -11.52 6.93 -14.05
CA ALA A 94 -12.45 8.05 -14.16
C ALA A 94 -12.29 9.06 -13.02
N VAL A 95 -11.91 8.64 -11.80
CA VAL A 95 -11.68 9.53 -10.66
C VAL A 95 -10.36 10.29 -10.75
N THR A 96 -9.31 9.67 -11.29
CA THR A 96 -7.95 10.26 -11.35
C THR A 96 -7.75 11.24 -12.50
N LEU A 97 -8.68 11.30 -13.47
CA LEU A 97 -8.56 12.19 -14.63
C LEU A 97 -8.89 13.64 -14.28
N PRO A 98 -8.04 14.60 -14.68
CA PRO A 98 -8.24 16.01 -14.36
C PRO A 98 -9.33 16.68 -15.20
N SER A 99 -9.57 16.23 -16.43
CA SER A 99 -10.49 16.90 -17.35
C SER A 99 -11.91 16.34 -17.25
N MET A 100 -12.90 17.23 -17.09
CA MET A 100 -14.31 16.84 -16.94
C MET A 100 -14.87 16.13 -18.17
N ARG A 101 -14.46 16.53 -19.39
CA ARG A 101 -14.97 15.94 -20.64
C ARG A 101 -14.43 14.53 -20.92
N GLU A 102 -13.17 14.25 -20.61
CA GLU A 102 -12.62 12.90 -20.72
C GLU A 102 -13.21 11.98 -19.63
N ARG A 103 -13.46 12.55 -18.44
CA ARG A 103 -14.11 11.88 -17.32
C ARG A 103 -15.55 11.45 -17.65
N LEU A 104 -16.32 12.27 -18.36
CA LEU A 104 -17.70 11.94 -18.77
C LEU A 104 -17.77 10.69 -19.67
N GLY A 105 -16.84 10.53 -20.62
CA GLY A 105 -16.80 9.34 -21.48
C GLY A 105 -16.57 8.05 -20.69
N LEU A 106 -15.68 8.08 -19.70
CA LEU A 106 -15.43 6.92 -18.83
C LEU A 106 -16.58 6.68 -17.84
N TRP A 107 -17.20 7.74 -17.30
CA TRP A 107 -18.39 7.58 -16.46
C TRP A 107 -19.57 6.99 -17.23
N ALA A 108 -19.74 7.33 -18.51
CA ALA A 108 -20.76 6.68 -19.35
C ALA A 108 -20.47 5.18 -19.51
N ALA A 109 -19.20 4.79 -19.67
CA ALA A 109 -18.79 3.39 -19.68
C ALA A 109 -19.05 2.69 -18.33
N VAL A 110 -18.69 3.32 -17.21
CA VAL A 110 -18.95 2.78 -15.86
C VAL A 110 -20.45 2.65 -15.61
N LEU A 111 -21.24 3.66 -15.98
CA LEU A 111 -22.69 3.65 -15.86
C LEU A 111 -23.30 2.51 -16.68
N TYR A 112 -22.85 2.32 -17.92
CA TYR A 112 -23.26 1.18 -18.74
C TYR A 112 -22.99 -0.15 -18.04
N LEU A 113 -21.80 -0.33 -17.46
CA LEU A 113 -21.42 -1.56 -16.76
C LEU A 113 -22.25 -1.81 -15.52
N LEU A 114 -22.50 -0.77 -14.72
CA LEU A 114 -23.35 -0.86 -13.54
C LEU A 114 -24.78 -1.22 -13.90
N LEU A 115 -25.34 -0.59 -14.94
CA LEU A 115 -26.69 -0.91 -15.40
C LEU A 115 -26.75 -2.32 -15.99
N LEU A 116 -25.75 -2.75 -16.78
CA LEU A 116 -25.68 -4.12 -17.30
C LEU A 116 -25.61 -5.13 -16.14
N LEU A 117 -24.81 -4.83 -15.11
CA LEU A 117 -24.64 -5.67 -13.93
C LEU A 117 -25.94 -5.81 -13.12
N PHE A 118 -26.55 -4.68 -12.74
CA PHE A 118 -27.71 -4.67 -11.84
C PHE A 118 -29.04 -4.92 -12.55
N VAL A 119 -29.20 -4.56 -13.82
CA VAL A 119 -30.46 -4.75 -14.56
C VAL A 119 -30.52 -6.12 -15.23
N TRP A 120 -29.38 -6.69 -15.64
CA TRP A 120 -29.36 -7.93 -16.42
C TRP A 120 -28.63 -9.08 -15.72
N LEU A 121 -27.34 -8.93 -15.42
CA LEU A 121 -26.52 -10.07 -14.95
C LEU A 121 -26.91 -10.57 -13.55
N LEU A 122 -27.08 -9.67 -12.58
CA LEU A 122 -27.41 -10.06 -11.20
C LEU A 122 -28.80 -10.68 -11.08
N PRO A 123 -29.88 -10.09 -11.65
CA PRO A 123 -31.19 -10.73 -11.65
C PRO A 123 -31.17 -12.14 -12.23
N GLN A 124 -30.43 -12.32 -13.33
CA GLN A 124 -30.27 -13.62 -13.95
C GLN A 124 -29.46 -14.58 -13.06
N GLY A 125 -28.36 -14.12 -12.45
CA GLY A 125 -27.56 -14.90 -11.51
C GLY A 125 -28.36 -15.33 -10.27
N TYR A 126 -29.34 -14.53 -9.85
CA TYR A 126 -30.26 -14.85 -8.75
C TYR A 126 -31.42 -15.77 -9.17
N GLY A 127 -31.52 -16.12 -10.45
CA GLY A 127 -32.56 -17.03 -10.97
C GLY A 127 -33.90 -16.36 -11.30
N LEU A 128 -33.95 -15.04 -11.46
CA LEU A 128 -35.17 -14.32 -11.81
C LEU A 128 -35.51 -14.49 -13.31
N PRO A 129 -36.80 -14.56 -13.69
CA PRO A 129 -37.25 -14.84 -15.07
C PRO A 129 -37.15 -13.63 -16.00
N VAL A 130 -35.99 -12.96 -16.03
CA VAL A 130 -35.76 -11.69 -16.72
C VAL A 130 -35.73 -11.83 -18.25
N ARG A 131 -35.40 -13.02 -18.77
CA ARG A 131 -35.32 -13.30 -20.21
C ARG A 131 -36.68 -13.27 -20.93
N HIS A 132 -37.78 -13.51 -20.22
CA HIS A 132 -39.11 -13.70 -20.83
C HIS A 132 -40.00 -12.46 -20.81
N ILE A 133 -39.53 -11.35 -20.23
CA ILE A 133 -40.32 -10.13 -20.06
C ILE A 133 -39.98 -9.17 -21.21
N SER A 134 -40.92 -8.98 -22.14
CA SER A 134 -40.75 -8.15 -23.34
C SER A 134 -40.38 -6.69 -23.04
N GLN A 135 -40.88 -6.12 -21.95
CA GLN A 135 -40.53 -4.78 -21.49
C GLN A 135 -39.05 -4.68 -21.09
N VAL A 136 -38.48 -5.74 -20.49
CA VAL A 136 -37.07 -5.75 -20.10
C VAL A 136 -36.16 -5.82 -21.33
N ALA A 137 -36.57 -6.48 -22.41
CA ALA A 137 -35.82 -6.51 -23.65
C ALA A 137 -35.61 -5.11 -24.25
N PHE A 138 -36.64 -4.25 -24.23
CA PHE A 138 -36.51 -2.87 -24.70
C PHE A 138 -35.54 -2.04 -23.85
N TRP A 139 -35.62 -2.13 -22.52
CA TRP A 139 -34.72 -1.43 -21.60
C TRP A 139 -33.27 -1.93 -21.71
N ARG A 140 -33.10 -3.24 -21.91
CA ARG A 140 -31.83 -3.91 -22.14
C ARG A 140 -31.15 -3.42 -23.41
N ASP A 141 -31.86 -3.38 -24.53
CA ASP A 141 -31.29 -2.97 -25.82
C ASP A 141 -31.07 -1.44 -25.87
N SER A 142 -31.89 -0.66 -25.17
CA SER A 142 -31.68 0.78 -24.98
C SER A 142 -30.35 1.10 -24.27
N LEU A 143 -29.79 0.14 -23.53
CA LEU A 143 -28.52 0.31 -22.83
C LEU A 143 -27.32 0.49 -23.77
N LEU A 144 -27.44 0.05 -25.04
CA LEU A 144 -26.43 0.23 -26.09
C LEU A 144 -26.18 1.71 -26.46
N LEU A 145 -27.12 2.60 -26.12
CA LEU A 145 -26.94 4.04 -26.34
C LEU A 145 -25.77 4.61 -25.53
N LEU A 146 -25.47 4.05 -24.35
CA LEU A 146 -24.38 4.51 -23.50
C LEU A 146 -22.98 4.24 -24.11
N PRO A 147 -22.65 2.99 -24.53
CA PRO A 147 -21.42 2.72 -25.28
C PRO A 147 -21.29 3.57 -26.55
N LEU A 148 -22.40 3.82 -27.25
CA LEU A 148 -22.38 4.68 -28.44
C LEU A 148 -22.05 6.13 -28.08
N ALA A 149 -22.59 6.63 -26.96
CA ALA A 149 -22.29 7.97 -26.45
C ALA A 149 -20.81 8.14 -26.07
N VAL A 150 -20.12 7.08 -25.61
CA VAL A 150 -18.68 7.11 -25.29
C VAL A 150 -17.83 7.58 -26.48
N VAL A 151 -18.26 7.27 -27.72
CA VAL A 151 -17.56 7.66 -28.95
C VAL A 151 -17.57 9.18 -29.17
N LEU A 152 -18.55 9.89 -28.63
CA LEU A 152 -18.71 11.35 -28.78
C LEU A 152 -17.78 12.14 -27.85
N PHE A 153 -17.22 11.50 -26.82
CA PHE A 153 -16.37 12.15 -25.83
C PHE A 153 -14.88 12.10 -26.21
N PRO A 154 -14.08 13.10 -25.80
CA PRO A 154 -12.64 13.12 -26.06
C PRO A 154 -11.94 11.95 -25.35
N THR A 155 -10.94 11.38 -26.03
CA THR A 155 -10.16 10.25 -25.48
C THR A 155 -9.22 10.76 -24.37
N PRO A 156 -9.23 10.14 -23.17
CA PRO A 156 -8.36 10.53 -22.07
C PRO A 156 -6.88 10.55 -22.46
N ARG A 157 -6.22 11.69 -22.25
CA ARG A 157 -4.76 11.80 -22.42
C ARG A 157 -4.07 11.53 -21.08
N ILE A 158 -3.80 10.27 -20.79
CA ILE A 158 -3.05 9.89 -19.58
C ILE A 158 -1.58 10.27 -19.80
N SER A 159 -1.09 11.26 -19.05
CA SER A 159 0.31 11.72 -19.11
C SER A 159 1.28 10.61 -18.75
N ARG A 160 2.32 10.43 -19.58
CA ARG A 160 3.41 9.47 -19.37
C ARG A 160 4.14 9.82 -18.07
N GLY A 161 3.85 9.11 -16.99
CA GLY A 161 4.64 9.14 -15.75
C GLY A 161 3.88 9.33 -14.43
N GLY A 162 2.55 9.52 -14.43
CA GLY A 162 1.88 10.02 -13.21
C GLY A 162 0.67 9.27 -12.67
N SER A 163 0.10 8.28 -13.35
CA SER A 163 -1.10 7.61 -12.83
C SER A 163 -0.98 6.10 -13.02
N ALA A 164 -0.23 5.46 -12.12
CA ALA A 164 -0.54 4.08 -11.80
C ALA A 164 -2.01 4.09 -11.38
N VAL A 165 -2.86 3.26 -12.02
CA VAL A 165 -4.25 3.07 -11.59
C VAL A 165 -4.21 2.95 -10.08
N ASP A 166 -4.87 3.88 -9.39
CA ASP A 166 -4.87 3.84 -7.94
C ASP A 166 -5.64 2.59 -7.53
N LEU A 167 -4.88 1.58 -7.12
CA LEU A 167 -5.40 0.27 -6.74
C LEU A 167 -6.42 0.43 -5.61
N LEU A 168 -6.25 1.45 -4.75
CA LEU A 168 -7.19 1.75 -3.68
C LEU A 168 -8.55 2.15 -4.24
N TYR A 169 -8.61 3.07 -5.21
CA TYR A 169 -9.88 3.47 -5.83
C TYR A 169 -10.52 2.29 -6.58
N ALA A 170 -9.74 1.49 -7.32
CA ALA A 170 -10.27 0.32 -8.01
C ALA A 170 -10.87 -0.70 -7.03
N LEU A 171 -10.14 -0.98 -5.94
CA LEU A 171 -10.60 -1.86 -4.87
C LEU A 171 -11.86 -1.32 -4.19
N MET A 172 -11.91 -0.02 -3.89
CA MET A 172 -13.10 0.61 -3.30
C MET A 172 -14.33 0.46 -4.20
N PHE A 173 -14.20 0.68 -5.51
CA PHE A 173 -15.32 0.47 -6.44
C PHE A 173 -15.78 -0.98 -6.45
N VAL A 174 -14.85 -1.94 -6.54
CA VAL A 174 -15.19 -3.37 -6.51
C VAL A 174 -15.90 -3.74 -5.21
N LEU A 175 -15.42 -3.26 -4.06
CA LEU A 175 -16.03 -3.50 -2.77
C LEU A 175 -17.43 -2.86 -2.66
N ILE A 176 -17.59 -1.63 -3.11
CA ILE A 176 -18.88 -0.93 -3.11
C ILE A 176 -19.91 -1.68 -3.98
N ILE A 177 -19.51 -2.07 -5.20
CA ILE A 177 -20.36 -2.83 -6.11
C ILE A 177 -20.69 -4.20 -5.48
N GLY A 178 -19.71 -4.87 -4.87
CA GLY A 178 -19.88 -6.16 -4.19
C GLY A 178 -20.84 -6.08 -3.01
N VAL A 179 -20.67 -5.10 -2.11
CA VAL A 179 -21.58 -4.85 -0.98
C VAL A 179 -22.98 -4.56 -1.48
N LEU A 180 -23.13 -3.79 -2.55
CA LEU A 180 -24.43 -3.49 -3.13
C LEU A 180 -25.09 -4.72 -3.75
N ALA A 181 -24.34 -5.52 -4.51
CA ALA A 181 -24.82 -6.77 -5.09
C ALA A 181 -25.28 -7.75 -4.01
N LEU A 182 -24.40 -8.08 -3.06
CA LEU A 182 -24.71 -9.00 -1.96
C LEU A 182 -25.83 -8.45 -1.07
N GLY A 183 -25.81 -7.15 -0.79
CA GLY A 183 -26.85 -6.47 -0.03
C GLY A 183 -28.22 -6.58 -0.69
N SER A 184 -28.29 -6.41 -2.03
CA SER A 184 -29.55 -6.54 -2.76
C SER A 184 -30.10 -7.97 -2.71
N TYR A 185 -29.23 -8.98 -2.79
CA TYR A 185 -29.60 -10.39 -2.66
C TYR A 185 -30.14 -10.71 -1.26
N VAL A 186 -29.41 -10.32 -0.22
CA VAL A 186 -29.80 -10.53 1.18
C VAL A 186 -31.11 -9.83 1.50
N ALA A 187 -31.27 -8.58 1.07
CA ALA A 187 -32.51 -7.83 1.25
C ALA A 187 -33.71 -8.50 0.56
N MET A 188 -33.51 -9.01 -0.67
CA MET A 188 -34.54 -9.74 -1.43
C MET A 188 -34.96 -11.01 -0.72
N HIS A 189 -34.00 -11.84 -0.29
CA HIS A 189 -34.30 -13.11 0.38
C HIS A 189 -34.93 -12.94 1.76
N LEU A 190 -34.45 -11.99 2.57
CA LEU A 190 -34.97 -11.78 3.92
C LEU A 190 -36.35 -11.14 3.94
N ARG A 191 -36.66 -10.23 3.00
CA ARG A 191 -37.94 -9.51 2.97
C ARG A 191 -38.96 -10.11 2.01
N GLN A 192 -38.60 -11.12 1.23
CA GLN A 192 -39.41 -11.68 0.14
C GLN A 192 -40.01 -10.59 -0.77
N SER A 193 -39.22 -9.55 -1.04
CA SER A 193 -39.62 -8.38 -1.81
C SER A 193 -39.10 -8.43 -3.24
N ASP A 194 -39.70 -7.68 -4.16
CA ASP A 194 -39.23 -7.58 -5.55
C ASP A 194 -37.78 -7.08 -5.61
N TYR A 195 -36.99 -7.63 -6.55
CA TYR A 195 -35.59 -7.29 -6.75
C TYR A 195 -35.32 -5.77 -6.83
N ALA A 196 -36.17 -5.04 -7.57
CA ALA A 196 -36.02 -3.59 -7.73
C ALA A 196 -36.14 -2.85 -6.40
N SER A 197 -37.08 -3.26 -5.53
CA SER A 197 -37.26 -2.68 -4.21
C SER A 197 -36.08 -2.99 -3.28
N SER A 198 -35.54 -4.21 -3.35
CA SER A 198 -34.36 -4.63 -2.59
C SER A 198 -33.10 -3.89 -3.04
N LEU A 199 -32.91 -3.70 -4.34
CA LEU A 199 -31.79 -2.94 -4.88
C LEU A 199 -31.85 -1.47 -4.41
N LEU A 200 -33.01 -0.83 -4.51
CA LEU A 200 -33.20 0.55 -4.03
C LEU A 200 -32.93 0.68 -2.54
N LEU A 201 -33.38 -0.29 -1.73
CA LEU A 201 -33.10 -0.33 -0.29
C LEU A 201 -31.61 -0.45 -0.02
N SER A 202 -30.91 -1.37 -0.69
CA SER A 202 -29.46 -1.56 -0.52
C SER A 202 -28.67 -0.33 -0.96
N MET A 203 -29.05 0.30 -2.08
CA MET A 203 -28.46 1.57 -2.53
C MET A 203 -28.67 2.66 -1.48
N SER A 204 -29.89 2.78 -0.94
CA SER A 204 -30.23 3.79 0.07
C SER A 204 -29.47 3.56 1.37
N THR A 205 -29.34 2.30 1.81
CA THR A 205 -28.64 1.92 3.04
C THR A 205 -27.15 2.18 2.92
N LEU A 206 -26.55 1.83 1.79
CA LEU A 206 -25.15 2.10 1.49
C LEU A 206 -24.90 3.61 1.41
N ALA A 207 -25.75 4.36 0.69
CA ALA A 207 -25.64 5.81 0.59
C ALA A 207 -25.77 6.48 1.97
N ALA A 208 -26.75 6.07 2.79
CA ALA A 208 -26.92 6.57 4.14
C ALA A 208 -25.70 6.28 5.02
N THR A 209 -25.12 5.08 4.91
CA THR A 209 -23.91 4.69 5.66
C THR A 209 -22.70 5.52 5.23
N LEU A 210 -22.50 5.70 3.92
CA LEU A 210 -21.41 6.53 3.40
C LEU A 210 -21.59 8.01 3.78
N LEU A 211 -22.82 8.54 3.75
CA LEU A 211 -23.12 9.90 4.19
C LEU A 211 -22.91 10.07 5.69
N LEU A 212 -23.34 9.10 6.51
CA LEU A 212 -23.10 9.09 7.94
C LEU A 212 -21.59 9.09 8.23
N PHE A 213 -20.83 8.25 7.53
CA PHE A 213 -19.37 8.23 7.67
C PHE A 213 -18.73 9.56 7.22
N ALA A 214 -19.15 10.12 6.08
CA ALA A 214 -18.66 11.41 5.60
C ALA A 214 -18.97 12.54 6.59
N TRP A 215 -20.16 12.53 7.20
CA TRP A 215 -20.57 13.49 8.23
C TRP A 215 -19.78 13.31 9.53
N LEU A 216 -19.52 12.07 9.97
CA LEU A 216 -18.67 11.77 11.13
C LEU A 216 -17.20 12.18 10.90
N TRP A 217 -16.73 12.08 9.66
CA TRP A 217 -15.38 12.45 9.28
C TRP A 217 -15.14 13.96 9.38
N GLU A 218 -16.04 14.76 8.81
CA GLU A 218 -15.99 16.23 8.82
C GLU A 218 -17.36 16.85 9.21
N PRO A 219 -17.70 16.86 10.51
CA PRO A 219 -18.94 17.46 10.97
C PRO A 219 -18.88 18.98 10.76
N ARG A 220 -19.81 19.53 9.97
CA ARG A 220 -19.88 20.95 9.59
C ARG A 220 -20.27 21.91 10.74
N GLY A 221 -20.11 21.50 12.00
CA GLY A 221 -20.65 22.19 13.18
C GLY A 221 -19.65 22.54 14.27
N GLY A 222 -18.34 22.57 14.00
CA GLY A 222 -17.32 22.94 14.99
C GLY A 222 -17.04 21.88 16.07
N SER A 223 -17.75 20.75 16.06
CA SER A 223 -17.39 19.58 16.87
C SER A 223 -16.13 18.91 16.33
N SER A 224 -15.30 18.40 17.24
CA SER A 224 -14.10 17.65 16.89
C SER A 224 -14.46 16.32 16.22
N GLY A 225 -14.52 16.30 14.88
CA GLY A 225 -14.80 15.08 14.12
C GLY A 225 -13.71 14.01 14.22
N LEU A 226 -13.97 12.82 13.66
CA LEU A 226 -12.99 11.73 13.56
C LEU A 226 -11.68 12.18 12.91
N ARG A 227 -11.75 13.11 11.94
CA ARG A 227 -10.55 13.71 11.33
C ARG A 227 -9.64 14.39 12.33
N ASN A 228 -10.17 15.10 13.33
CA ASN A 228 -9.36 15.77 14.35
C ASN A 228 -8.76 14.77 15.35
N MET A 229 -9.49 13.69 15.68
CA MET A 229 -8.93 12.61 16.50
C MET A 229 -7.80 11.88 15.78
N PHE A 230 -7.99 11.58 14.48
CA PHE A 230 -6.97 10.96 13.65
C PHE A 230 -5.77 11.90 13.42
N SER A 231 -6.03 13.18 13.15
CA SER A 231 -5.00 14.21 13.03
C SER A 231 -4.23 14.37 14.33
N ARG A 232 -4.91 14.46 15.48
CA ARG A 232 -4.25 14.46 16.80
C ARG A 232 -3.42 13.21 17.00
N TYR A 233 -3.94 12.03 16.69
CA TYR A 233 -3.21 10.76 16.81
C TYR A 233 -1.94 10.76 15.94
N VAL A 234 -2.05 11.12 14.66
CA VAL A 234 -0.91 11.18 13.73
C VAL A 234 0.08 12.28 14.10
N LEU A 235 -0.38 13.47 14.50
CA LEU A 235 0.47 14.59 14.87
C LEU A 235 1.12 14.40 16.25
N SER A 236 0.43 13.76 17.21
CA SER A 236 0.98 13.51 18.54
C SER A 236 1.97 12.35 18.57
N LEU A 237 1.83 11.38 17.67
CA LEU A 237 2.71 10.20 17.60
C LEU A 237 3.75 10.28 16.48
N GLY A 238 3.42 10.83 15.31
CA GLY A 238 4.27 10.78 14.12
C GLY A 238 5.42 11.79 14.13
N LEU A 239 5.10 13.09 14.16
CA LEU A 239 6.11 14.15 14.01
C LEU A 239 7.16 14.16 15.15
N PRO A 240 6.78 14.05 16.44
CA PRO A 240 7.77 14.02 17.51
C PRO A 240 8.67 12.78 17.46
N LEU A 241 8.11 11.64 17.02
CA LEU A 241 8.85 10.39 16.88
C LEU A 241 9.86 10.46 15.72
N GLU A 242 9.46 11.05 14.60
CA GLU A 242 10.36 11.29 13.45
C GLU A 242 11.52 12.20 13.85
N GLU A 243 11.25 13.27 14.59
CA GLU A 243 12.28 14.18 15.08
C GLU A 243 13.22 13.49 16.08
N TRP A 244 12.67 12.66 16.96
CA TRP A 244 13.47 11.82 17.85
C TRP A 244 14.32 10.78 17.09
N LEU A 245 13.77 10.13 16.05
CA LEU A 245 14.52 9.17 15.22
C LEU A 245 15.69 9.85 14.51
N LYS A 246 15.48 11.09 14.05
CA LYS A 246 16.55 11.91 13.47
C LYS A 246 17.62 12.22 14.51
N GLN A 247 17.24 12.70 15.70
CA GLN A 247 18.18 12.94 16.79
C GLN A 247 18.95 11.68 17.21
N LEU A 248 18.28 10.52 17.21
CA LEU A 248 18.90 9.23 17.50
C LEU A 248 19.97 8.88 16.45
N SER A 249 19.66 9.08 15.17
CA SER A 249 20.61 8.83 14.07
C SER A 249 21.81 9.77 14.18
N ASP A 250 21.58 11.07 14.41
CA ASP A 250 22.65 12.06 14.58
C ASP A 250 23.53 11.72 15.79
N ALA A 251 22.92 11.31 16.91
CA ALA A 251 23.65 10.85 18.10
C ALA A 251 24.43 9.56 17.84
N ALA A 252 23.90 8.64 17.03
CA ALA A 252 24.60 7.43 16.63
C ALA A 252 25.81 7.73 15.75
N GLU A 253 25.80 8.77 14.92
CA GLU A 253 26.97 9.16 14.13
C GLU A 253 28.03 9.88 14.97
N GLN A 254 27.60 10.81 15.84
CA GLN A 254 28.52 11.69 16.57
C GLN A 254 29.15 11.02 17.80
N GLN A 255 28.45 10.09 18.46
CA GLN A 255 28.91 9.49 19.71
C GLN A 255 29.52 8.10 19.46
N PRO A 256 30.84 7.90 19.68
CA PRO A 256 31.47 6.59 19.59
C PRO A 256 31.24 5.75 20.85
N GLU A 257 30.95 6.37 22.00
CA GLU A 257 30.76 5.67 23.27
C GLU A 257 29.30 5.17 23.42
N PRO A 258 29.08 3.86 23.66
CA PRO A 258 27.72 3.29 23.75
C PRO A 258 26.86 3.90 24.86
N ASP A 259 27.45 4.18 26.02
CA ASP A 259 26.71 4.71 27.18
C ASP A 259 26.29 6.18 26.98
N VAL A 260 27.14 6.98 26.33
CA VAL A 260 26.84 8.37 25.98
C VAL A 260 25.75 8.43 24.92
N PHE A 261 25.83 7.56 23.90
CA PHE A 261 24.78 7.38 22.90
C PHE A 261 23.44 7.03 23.56
N LEU A 262 23.42 6.01 24.44
CA LEU A 262 22.19 5.55 25.09
C LEU A 262 21.58 6.65 25.95
N ARG A 263 22.38 7.38 26.73
CA ARG A 263 21.90 8.53 27.51
C ARG A 263 21.30 9.61 26.59
N SER A 264 21.96 9.93 25.48
CA SER A 264 21.47 10.92 24.52
C SER A 264 20.14 10.51 23.89
N ALA A 265 19.98 9.24 23.53
CA ALA A 265 18.72 8.67 23.03
C ALA A 265 17.57 8.82 24.04
N MET A 266 17.85 8.52 25.31
CA MET A 266 16.88 8.63 26.41
C MET A 266 16.56 10.08 26.74
N THR A 267 17.51 11.01 26.62
CA THR A 267 17.26 12.45 26.74
C THR A 267 16.34 12.94 25.63
N GLY A 268 16.58 12.55 24.37
CA GLY A 268 15.68 12.84 23.25
C GLY A 268 14.24 12.42 23.56
N PHE A 269 14.07 11.24 24.16
CA PHE A 269 12.74 10.71 24.50
C PHE A 269 12.00 11.56 25.54
N THR A 270 12.72 12.16 26.50
CA THR A 270 12.09 13.06 27.50
C THR A 270 11.58 14.38 26.93
N HIS A 271 11.97 14.74 25.70
CA HIS A 271 11.43 15.90 25.00
C HIS A 271 10.09 15.61 24.28
N LEU A 272 9.68 14.34 24.23
CA LEU A 272 8.41 13.97 23.60
C LEU A 272 7.24 14.41 24.49
N PRO A 273 6.17 14.99 23.92
CA PRO A 273 5.09 15.63 24.68
C PRO A 273 4.26 14.68 25.54
N TRP A 274 4.40 13.37 25.35
CA TRP A 274 3.69 12.33 26.09
C TRP A 274 4.59 11.58 27.09
N SER A 275 5.88 11.94 27.14
CA SER A 275 6.88 11.32 28.01
C SER A 275 6.95 12.05 29.35
N THR A 276 6.75 11.29 30.43
CA THR A 276 6.96 11.80 31.80
C THR A 276 8.37 11.45 32.28
N GLY A 277 8.92 10.34 31.81
CA GLY A 277 10.27 9.91 32.14
C GLY A 277 10.65 8.57 31.51
N VAL A 278 11.91 8.17 31.67
CA VAL A 278 12.43 6.89 31.19
C VAL A 278 13.52 6.37 32.12
N THR A 279 13.50 5.06 32.37
CA THR A 279 14.59 4.36 33.05
C THR A 279 15.12 3.28 32.14
N TRP A 280 16.44 3.17 32.05
CA TRP A 280 17.09 2.14 31.25
C TRP A 280 18.14 1.39 32.06
N ARG A 281 18.35 0.14 31.68
CA ARG A 281 19.35 -0.73 32.25
C ARG A 281 20.02 -1.53 31.13
N THR A 282 21.34 -1.55 31.19
CA THR A 282 22.21 -2.39 30.37
C THR A 282 23.14 -3.18 31.30
N PRO A 283 23.92 -4.15 30.81
CA PRO A 283 24.88 -4.88 31.64
C PRO A 283 25.97 -3.97 32.23
N ALA A 284 26.32 -2.90 31.53
CA ALA A 284 27.42 -2.00 31.91
C ALA A 284 26.96 -0.74 32.66
N SER A 285 25.73 -0.27 32.40
CA SER A 285 25.23 1.00 32.94
C SER A 285 23.71 0.99 33.15
N SER A 286 23.25 1.78 34.12
CA SER A 286 21.83 2.05 34.35
C SER A 286 21.61 3.54 34.55
N GLY A 287 20.45 4.04 34.15
CA GLY A 287 20.11 5.45 34.31
C GLY A 287 18.61 5.71 34.37
N SER A 288 18.27 6.91 34.82
CA SER A 288 16.90 7.41 34.88
C SER A 288 16.86 8.88 34.50
N LEU A 289 15.86 9.28 33.73
CA LEU A 289 15.58 10.66 33.35
C LEU A 289 14.07 10.93 33.50
N GLY A 290 13.71 12.15 33.91
CA GLY A 290 12.31 12.55 34.14
C GLY A 290 11.70 11.95 35.42
N GLU A 291 10.36 11.93 35.46
CA GLU A 291 9.57 11.47 36.60
C GLU A 291 8.89 10.12 36.34
N LYS A 292 8.74 9.33 37.41
CA LYS A 292 8.04 8.03 37.34
C LYS A 292 6.53 8.24 37.40
N SER A 293 5.83 7.78 36.37
CA SER A 293 4.36 7.78 36.31
C SER A 293 3.78 6.43 36.73
N LYS A 294 2.48 6.42 37.09
CA LYS A 294 1.70 5.18 37.28
C LYS A 294 1.53 4.40 35.98
N HIS A 295 1.60 5.09 34.85
CA HIS A 295 1.47 4.50 33.52
C HIS A 295 2.88 4.22 32.99
N ALA A 296 3.29 2.96 33.08
CA ALA A 296 4.62 2.51 32.69
C ALA A 296 4.54 1.30 31.74
N ALA A 297 5.44 1.25 30.77
CA ALA A 297 5.60 0.11 29.88
C ALA A 297 7.09 -0.25 29.78
N SER A 298 7.42 -1.50 30.11
CA SER A 298 8.78 -2.03 30.05
C SER A 298 8.96 -2.96 28.85
N PHE A 299 10.08 -2.80 28.17
CA PHE A 299 10.47 -3.60 27.02
C PHE A 299 11.96 -3.93 27.13
N THR A 300 12.35 -5.10 26.61
CA THR A 300 13.73 -5.57 26.65
C THR A 300 14.15 -6.06 25.27
N HIS A 301 15.29 -5.58 24.77
CA HIS A 301 15.86 -6.02 23.50
C HIS A 301 17.38 -5.88 23.50
N LEU A 302 18.09 -6.90 22.98
CA LEU A 302 19.56 -6.92 22.84
C LEU A 302 20.31 -6.36 24.07
N GLU A 303 19.95 -6.88 25.25
CA GLU A 303 20.52 -6.50 26.56
C GLU A 303 20.20 -5.08 27.05
N VAL A 304 19.36 -4.34 26.34
CA VAL A 304 18.84 -3.04 26.77
C VAL A 304 17.41 -3.24 27.29
N GLU A 305 17.24 -3.05 28.60
CA GLU A 305 15.93 -2.98 29.25
C GLU A 305 15.55 -1.51 29.41
N VAL A 306 14.38 -1.12 28.88
CA VAL A 306 13.87 0.25 28.93
C VAL A 306 12.47 0.22 29.50
N THR A 307 12.22 1.05 30.50
CA THR A 307 10.89 1.32 31.04
C THR A 307 10.53 2.78 30.76
N PHE A 308 9.48 2.96 29.97
CA PHE A 308 8.95 4.27 29.60
C PHE A 308 7.81 4.64 30.53
N TYR A 309 7.79 5.90 30.99
CA TYR A 309 6.74 6.48 31.81
C TYR A 309 5.99 7.54 31.01
N THR A 310 4.66 7.44 30.98
CA THR A 310 3.79 8.30 30.16
C THR A 310 2.72 8.98 31.01
N GLU A 311 2.16 10.08 30.52
CA GLU A 311 1.11 10.81 31.25
C GLU A 311 -0.22 10.05 31.29
N SER A 312 -0.49 9.23 30.27
CA SER A 312 -1.72 8.47 30.09
C SER A 312 -1.44 6.99 29.83
N SER A 313 -2.49 6.15 29.88
CA SER A 313 -2.36 4.70 29.67
C SER A 313 -1.88 4.37 28.26
N VAL A 314 -0.93 3.43 28.19
CA VAL A 314 -0.36 2.98 26.92
C VAL A 314 -1.34 2.02 26.23
N ASN A 315 -1.97 2.47 25.14
CA ASN A 315 -2.79 1.63 24.25
C ASN A 315 -1.90 0.56 23.54
N PRO A 316 -2.39 -0.66 23.25
CA PRO A 316 -1.68 -1.65 22.44
C PRO A 316 -0.93 -1.13 21.19
N ALA A 317 -1.54 -0.21 20.42
CA ALA A 317 -0.87 0.38 19.27
C ALA A 317 0.35 1.21 19.68
N PHE A 318 0.25 1.98 20.76
CA PHE A 318 1.34 2.79 21.27
C PHE A 318 2.42 1.94 21.95
N ALA A 319 2.03 0.85 22.63
CA ALA A 319 2.96 -0.14 23.17
C ALA A 319 3.81 -0.76 22.05
N LEU A 320 3.24 -1.02 20.88
CA LEU A 320 3.99 -1.49 19.71
C LEU A 320 5.04 -0.47 19.27
N HIS A 321 4.70 0.82 19.23
CA HIS A 321 5.67 1.87 18.87
C HIS A 321 6.80 1.95 19.90
N LEU A 322 6.49 1.94 21.20
CA LEU A 322 7.52 1.93 22.25
C LEU A 322 8.43 0.70 22.17
N ARG A 323 7.86 -0.47 21.86
CA ARG A 323 8.64 -1.68 21.60
C ARG A 323 9.59 -1.52 20.41
N LEU A 324 9.10 -1.01 19.28
CA LEU A 324 9.92 -0.76 18.10
C LEU A 324 11.06 0.23 18.41
N LEU A 325 10.80 1.25 19.24
CA LEU A 325 11.84 2.18 19.69
C LEU A 325 12.92 1.45 20.51
N THR A 326 12.53 0.61 21.47
CA THR A 326 13.48 -0.20 22.23
C THR A 326 14.28 -1.13 21.32
N GLU A 327 13.65 -1.70 20.29
CA GLU A 327 14.35 -2.52 19.29
C GLU A 327 15.42 -1.71 18.55
N ILE A 328 15.08 -0.54 18.02
CA ILE A 328 16.02 0.33 17.30
C ILE A 328 17.18 0.77 18.21
N ILE A 329 16.89 1.20 19.44
CA ILE A 329 17.91 1.58 20.43
C ILE A 329 18.83 0.40 20.74
N GLY A 330 18.26 -0.79 20.94
CA GLY A 330 19.03 -2.02 21.19
C GLY A 330 19.97 -2.36 20.03
N TYR A 331 19.51 -2.23 18.78
CA TYR A 331 20.36 -2.44 17.60
C TYR A 331 21.53 -1.47 17.53
N PHE A 332 21.29 -0.16 17.70
CA PHE A 332 22.36 0.83 17.67
C PHE A 332 23.34 0.66 18.84
N TYR A 333 22.84 0.39 20.05
CA TYR A 333 23.69 0.14 21.21
C TYR A 333 24.58 -1.09 20.98
N ALA A 334 24.02 -2.21 20.52
CA ALA A 334 24.77 -3.42 20.22
C ALA A 334 25.83 -3.19 19.11
N ALA A 335 25.49 -2.41 18.08
CA ALA A 335 26.42 -2.03 17.02
C ALA A 335 27.61 -1.21 17.58
N LYS A 336 27.33 -0.22 18.42
CA LYS A 336 28.37 0.62 19.06
C LYS A 336 29.27 -0.17 19.99
N THR A 337 28.71 -1.09 20.78
CA THR A 337 29.49 -1.97 21.66
C THR A 337 30.43 -2.86 20.85
N ARG A 338 29.96 -3.39 19.71
CA ARG A 338 30.79 -4.18 18.79
C ARG A 338 31.90 -3.34 18.16
N GLU A 339 31.60 -2.11 17.75
CA GLU A 339 32.59 -1.18 17.20
C GLU A 339 33.69 -0.85 18.22
N ARG A 340 33.31 -0.56 19.47
CA ARG A 340 34.27 -0.32 20.56
C ARG A 340 35.18 -1.52 20.79
N ALA A 341 34.62 -2.73 20.82
CA ALA A 341 35.39 -3.96 20.98
C ALA A 341 36.38 -4.18 19.81
N MET A 342 35.96 -3.94 18.56
CA MET A 342 36.84 -4.02 17.40
C MET A 342 37.98 -3.01 17.45
N ARG A 343 37.71 -1.75 17.83
CA ARG A 343 38.75 -0.71 17.99
C ARG A 343 39.75 -1.09 19.08
N ALA A 344 39.29 -1.60 20.22
CA ALA A 344 40.17 -2.03 21.31
C ALA A 344 41.09 -3.19 20.91
N ASN A 345 40.55 -4.16 20.15
CA ASN A 345 41.34 -5.28 19.65
C ASN A 345 42.40 -4.83 18.62
N ALA A 346 42.00 -4.02 17.64
CA ALA A 346 42.90 -3.47 16.63
C ALA A 346 44.04 -2.64 17.27
N TYR A 347 43.72 -1.84 18.30
CA TYR A 347 44.72 -1.07 19.04
C TYR A 347 45.73 -1.99 19.77
N SER A 348 45.25 -3.03 20.45
CA SER A 348 46.10 -4.02 21.12
C SER A 348 47.03 -4.74 20.12
N GLN A 349 46.50 -5.14 18.97
CA GLN A 349 47.27 -5.76 17.89
C GLN A 349 48.34 -4.81 17.33
N ALA A 350 48.00 -3.54 17.11
CA ALA A 350 48.95 -2.54 16.62
C ALA A 350 50.09 -2.29 17.62
N ILE A 351 49.80 -2.26 18.93
CA ILE A 351 50.83 -2.19 19.98
C ILE A 351 51.75 -3.42 19.90
N PHE A 352 51.17 -4.61 19.81
CA PHE A 352 51.95 -5.85 19.76
C PHE A 352 52.87 -5.89 18.53
N GLU A 353 52.35 -5.52 17.34
CA GLU A 353 53.12 -5.47 16.10
C GLU A 353 54.23 -4.41 16.16
N THR A 354 53.92 -3.21 16.66
CA THR A 354 54.91 -2.14 16.82
C THR A 354 55.98 -2.51 17.85
N GLY A 355 55.59 -3.13 18.97
CA GLY A 355 56.51 -3.62 19.99
C GLY A 355 57.43 -4.72 19.48
N SER A 356 56.88 -5.67 18.71
CA SER A 356 57.66 -6.71 18.04
C SER A 356 58.66 -6.11 17.06
N ARG A 357 58.23 -5.15 16.24
CA ARG A 357 59.08 -4.47 15.27
C ARG A 357 60.20 -3.66 15.93
N LEU A 358 59.87 -2.88 16.96
CA LEU A 358 60.85 -2.13 17.74
C LEU A 358 61.89 -3.06 18.37
N THR A 359 61.47 -4.18 18.94
CA THR A 359 62.37 -5.17 19.55
C THR A 359 63.32 -5.76 18.52
N HIS A 360 62.81 -6.07 17.33
CA HIS A 360 63.61 -6.54 16.21
C HIS A 360 64.65 -5.49 15.76
N ASP A 361 64.25 -4.22 15.65
CA ASP A 361 65.15 -3.14 15.22
C ASP A 361 66.24 -2.86 16.26
N VAL A 362 65.90 -2.87 17.55
CA VAL A 362 66.88 -2.76 18.66
C VAL A 362 67.88 -3.92 18.63
N LYS A 363 67.40 -5.16 18.41
CA LYS A 363 68.27 -6.33 18.27
C LYS A 363 69.26 -6.14 17.12
N ASN A 364 68.81 -5.66 15.96
CA ASN A 364 69.66 -5.47 14.79
C ASN A 364 70.73 -4.39 15.01
N LEU A 365 70.38 -3.30 15.70
CA LEU A 365 71.34 -2.27 16.09
C LEU A 365 72.42 -2.82 17.03
N LEU A 366 72.01 -3.57 18.06
CA LEU A 366 72.95 -4.21 19.00
C LEU A 366 73.86 -5.21 18.29
N GLN A 367 73.32 -6.01 17.36
CA GLN A 367 74.11 -6.94 16.55
C GLN A 367 75.13 -6.19 15.69
N SER A 368 74.72 -5.11 15.02
CA SER A 368 75.61 -4.30 14.18
C SER A 368 76.73 -3.65 15.00
N LEU A 369 76.41 -3.12 16.18
CA LEU A 369 77.39 -2.58 17.14
C LEU A 369 78.39 -3.65 17.57
N LYS A 370 77.92 -4.85 17.90
CA LYS A 370 78.79 -5.98 18.25
C LYS A 370 79.74 -6.34 17.12
N THR A 371 79.26 -6.36 15.87
CA THR A 371 80.09 -6.64 14.70
C THR A 371 81.14 -5.55 14.48
N LEU A 372 80.79 -4.28 14.64
CA LEU A 372 81.74 -3.16 14.53
C LEU A 372 82.82 -3.20 15.61
N CYS A 373 82.46 -3.47 16.87
CA CYS A 373 83.43 -3.63 17.95
C CYS A 373 84.39 -4.81 17.68
N SER A 374 83.87 -5.95 17.23
CA SER A 374 84.69 -7.11 16.89
C SER A 374 85.64 -6.85 15.71
N ALA A 375 85.19 -6.11 14.69
CA ALA A 375 86.05 -5.71 13.57
C ALA A 375 87.15 -4.74 14.00
N ALA A 376 86.86 -3.82 14.92
CA ALA A 376 87.85 -2.91 15.48
C ALA A 376 88.91 -3.64 16.34
N GLU A 377 88.51 -4.67 17.10
CA GLU A 377 89.45 -5.52 17.84
C GLU A 377 90.36 -6.34 16.92
N HIS A 378 89.85 -6.84 15.79
CA HIS A 378 90.64 -7.58 14.80
C HIS A 378 91.50 -6.71 13.87
N SER A 379 91.31 -5.38 13.88
CA SER A 379 92.09 -4.41 13.10
C SER A 379 93.38 -3.96 13.80
N ARG A 380 93.70 -4.53 14.96
CA ARG A 380 94.92 -4.29 15.74
C ARG A 380 95.84 -5.49 15.64
#